data_AF-A0A4C1SDR4-F1
#
_entry.id   AF-A0A4C1SDR4-F1
#
_cell.length_a   1.000
_cell.length_b   1.000
_cell.length_c   1.000
_cell.angle_alpha   90.00
_cell.angle_beta   90.00
_cell.angle_gamma   90.00
#
_symmetry.space_group_name_H-M   'P 1'
#
loop_
_entity.id
_entity.type
_entity.pdbx_description
1 polymer ?
#
loop_
_entity_poly.entity_id
_entity_poly.type
_entity_poly.pdbx_seq_one_letter_code
_entity_poly.pdbx_strand_id
1 'polypeptide(L)'
;MAKPALGSNQQKFQRRKQDPSSRLATGVSTDALAKQVYETLMQAVDNNTGGLFFLDAPGGTGKTFVILILATIRSRCDIALALASSGIAATLLDGGRTAHSA
;
A
#
# COMPACT_ATOMS: atom_id res chain seq x y z
N MET A 1 56.30 -17.66 22.38
CA MET A 1 55.02 -18.16 21.81
C MET A 1 53.87 -17.51 22.56
N ALA A 2 52.74 -17.31 21.86
CA ALA A 2 51.44 -16.75 22.28
C ALA A 2 51.17 -15.30 21.81
N LYS A 3 50.58 -15.20 20.61
CA LYS A 3 49.58 -14.19 20.26
C LYS A 3 48.22 -14.91 20.15
N PRO A 4 47.14 -14.36 20.71
CA PRO A 4 45.84 -14.41 20.04
C PRO A 4 45.18 -13.01 20.06
N ALA A 5 44.90 -12.40 18.91
CA ALA A 5 43.78 -12.62 17.99
C ALA A 5 42.52 -11.84 18.42
N LEU A 6 42.41 -10.63 17.87
CA LEU A 6 41.23 -9.78 17.83
C LEU A 6 40.16 -10.47 16.97
N GLY A 7 38.95 -10.70 17.49
CA GLY A 7 37.92 -11.47 16.79
C GLY A 7 36.50 -11.00 17.07
N SER A 8 36.01 -10.17 16.14
CA SER A 8 34.62 -10.10 15.64
C SER A 8 33.45 -9.94 16.63
N ASN A 9 33.04 -8.69 16.73
CA ASN A 9 31.80 -8.17 17.26
C ASN A 9 30.65 -8.43 16.27
N GLN A 10 29.96 -9.58 16.39
CA GLN A 10 28.65 -9.81 15.78
C GLN A 10 27.83 -10.80 16.62
N GLN A 11 26.50 -10.58 16.65
CA GLN A 11 25.46 -11.41 17.27
C GLN A 11 25.03 -11.01 18.70
N LYS A 12 24.28 -9.91 18.81
CA LYS A 12 23.09 -9.88 19.67
C LYS A 12 22.06 -8.83 19.23
N PHE A 13 21.55 -8.98 18.01
CA PHE A 13 20.28 -8.33 17.64
C PHE A 13 19.16 -9.08 18.36
N GLN A 14 18.90 -8.62 19.59
CA GLN A 14 17.91 -9.15 20.51
C GLN A 14 16.52 -9.12 19.85
N ARG A 15 15.97 -10.29 19.49
CA ARG A 15 14.53 -10.44 19.27
C ARG A 15 13.84 -10.15 20.61
N ARG A 16 13.27 -8.96 20.78
CA ARG A 16 12.25 -8.76 21.81
C ARG A 16 11.09 -9.70 21.49
N LYS A 17 10.89 -10.72 22.33
CA LYS A 17 9.64 -11.46 22.39
C LYS A 17 8.53 -10.43 22.59
N GLN A 18 7.69 -10.26 21.57
CA GLN A 18 6.38 -9.63 21.76
C GLN A 18 5.52 -10.61 22.56
N ASP A 19 5.09 -10.13 23.72
CA ASP A 19 4.07 -10.66 24.60
C ASP A 19 2.72 -10.79 23.85
N PRO A 20 2.04 -11.96 23.89
CA PRO A 20 0.85 -12.20 23.08
C PRO A 20 -0.46 -11.64 23.68
N SER A 21 -0.44 -10.89 24.78
CA SER A 21 -1.65 -10.52 25.53
C SER A 21 -2.29 -9.17 25.15
N SER A 22 -1.84 -8.50 24.09
CA SER A 22 -2.42 -7.20 23.67
C SER A 22 -3.09 -7.22 22.29
N ARG A 23 -3.29 -8.40 21.69
CA ARG A 23 -4.19 -8.53 20.53
C ARG A 23 -5.64 -8.42 20.98
N LEU A 24 -6.11 -7.19 21.16
CA LEU A 24 -7.48 -6.86 20.80
C LEU A 24 -7.59 -7.11 19.29
N ALA A 25 -7.90 -8.36 18.92
CA ALA A 25 -8.40 -8.67 17.61
C ALA A 25 -9.80 -8.04 17.52
N THR A 26 -9.84 -6.73 17.31
CA THR A 26 -11.03 -6.08 16.78
C THR A 26 -11.26 -6.75 15.43
N GLY A 27 -12.24 -7.65 15.38
CA GLY A 27 -12.72 -8.27 14.15
C GLY A 27 -13.42 -7.23 13.27
N VAL A 28 -12.71 -6.17 12.88
CA VAL A 28 -13.11 -5.35 11.75
C VAL A 28 -12.58 -6.09 10.54
N SER A 29 -13.46 -6.86 9.92
CA SER A 29 -13.17 -7.58 8.70
C SER A 29 -12.55 -6.58 7.71
N THR A 30 -11.30 -6.80 7.28
CA THR A 30 -10.53 -5.84 6.46
C THR A 30 -11.24 -5.50 5.15
N ASP A 31 -12.15 -6.37 4.69
CA ASP A 31 -13.08 -6.15 3.58
C ASP A 31 -14.09 -5.02 3.83
N ALA A 32 -14.59 -4.84 5.07
CA ALA A 32 -15.59 -3.82 5.36
C ALA A 32 -15.01 -2.40 5.24
N LEU A 33 -13.78 -2.21 5.72
CA LEU A 33 -13.07 -0.93 5.57
C LEU A 33 -12.73 -0.65 4.10
N ALA A 34 -12.24 -1.66 3.38
CA ALA A 34 -11.95 -1.52 1.95
C ALA A 34 -13.22 -1.15 1.14
N LYS A 35 -14.35 -1.80 1.46
CA LYS A 35 -15.64 -1.49 0.87
C LYS A 35 -16.09 -0.06 1.18
N GLN A 36 -15.95 0.39 2.44
CA GLN A 36 -16.33 1.75 2.83
C GLN A 36 -15.50 2.81 2.10
N VAL A 37 -14.18 2.60 1.99
CA VAL A 37 -13.30 3.52 1.23
C VAL A 37 -13.68 3.52 -0.25
N TYR A 38 -13.94 2.35 -0.83
CA TYR A 38 -14.35 2.22 -2.22
C TYR A 38 -15.65 2.96 -2.52
N GLU A 39 -16.68 2.77 -1.70
CA GLU A 39 -17.98 3.46 -1.85
C GLU A 39 -17.81 4.98 -1.74
N THR A 40 -16.99 5.44 -0.79
CA THR A 40 -16.73 6.88 -0.61
C THR A 40 -16.06 7.48 -1.85
N LEU A 41 -15.08 6.77 -2.43
CA LEU A 41 -14.40 7.21 -3.66
C LEU A 41 -15.34 7.20 -4.86
N MET A 42 -16.15 6.15 -5.03
CA MET A 42 -17.13 6.09 -6.12
C MET A 42 -18.17 7.19 -6.01
N GLN A 43 -18.66 7.48 -4.81
CA GLN A 43 -19.57 8.62 -4.59
C GLN A 43 -18.90 9.96 -4.95
N ALA A 44 -17.62 10.15 -4.63
CA ALA A 44 -16.90 11.37 -5.00
C ALA A 44 -16.73 11.52 -6.52
N VAL A 45 -16.51 10.41 -7.22
CA VAL A 45 -16.45 10.35 -8.70
C VAL A 45 -17.82 10.63 -9.30
N ASP A 46 -18.86 9.91 -8.84
CA ASP A 46 -20.23 10.00 -9.35
C ASP A 46 -20.83 11.40 -9.12
N ASN A 47 -20.54 12.03 -7.99
CA ASN A 47 -20.98 13.39 -7.67
C ASN A 47 -20.08 14.48 -8.30
N ASN A 48 -19.04 14.09 -9.05
CA ASN A 48 -18.01 14.98 -9.60
C ASN A 48 -17.49 16.01 -8.57
N THR A 49 -17.43 15.62 -7.30
CA THR A 49 -17.00 16.50 -6.20
C THR A 49 -15.48 16.69 -6.24
N GLY A 50 -14.78 15.76 -6.90
CA GLY A 50 -13.31 15.70 -6.90
C GLY A 50 -12.76 15.41 -5.50
N GLY A 51 -11.44 15.46 -5.36
CA GLY A 51 -10.78 15.32 -4.07
C GLY A 51 -9.38 14.72 -4.15
N LEU A 52 -8.58 14.94 -3.12
CA LEU A 52 -7.29 14.29 -2.92
C LEU A 52 -7.42 13.29 -1.78
N PHE A 53 -7.20 12.01 -2.11
CA PHE A 53 -7.34 10.91 -1.16
C PHE A 53 -5.98 10.25 -0.94
N PHE A 54 -5.65 10.02 0.33
CA PHE A 54 -4.46 9.27 0.73
C PHE A 54 -4.89 7.91 1.26
N LEU A 55 -4.35 6.84 0.67
CA LEU A 55 -4.55 5.49 1.15
C LEU A 55 -3.27 5.02 1.84
N ASP A 56 -3.33 4.92 3.17
CA ASP A 56 -2.32 4.20 3.95
C ASP A 56 -2.78 2.76 4.11
N ALA A 57 -1.99 1.83 3.60
CA ALA A 57 -2.34 0.42 3.57
C ALA A 57 -1.12 -0.43 3.92
N PRO A 58 -1.31 -1.53 4.66
CA PRO A 58 -0.23 -2.46 4.98
C PRO A 58 0.51 -2.91 3.71
N GLY A 59 1.82 -3.09 3.84
CA GLY A 59 2.70 -3.45 2.73
C GLY A 59 2.17 -4.67 1.95
N GLY A 60 1.79 -4.45 0.69
CA GLY A 60 1.29 -5.49 -0.22
C GLY A 60 -0.16 -5.28 -0.66
N THR A 61 -1.04 -4.77 0.21
CA THR A 61 -2.50 -4.72 -0.05
C THR A 61 -2.96 -3.43 -0.73
N GLY A 62 -2.33 -2.30 -0.42
CA GLY A 62 -2.72 -0.99 -0.96
C GLY A 62 -2.57 -0.85 -2.47
N LYS A 63 -1.62 -1.59 -3.06
CA LYS A 63 -1.33 -1.51 -4.51
C LYS A 63 -2.45 -2.12 -5.33
N THR A 64 -2.99 -3.26 -4.90
CA THR A 64 -4.11 -3.94 -5.56
C THR A 64 -5.37 -3.10 -5.52
N PHE A 65 -5.63 -2.41 -4.41
CA PHE A 65 -6.84 -1.58 -4.26
C PHE A 65 -6.88 -0.41 -5.24
N VAL A 66 -5.76 0.27 -5.46
CA VAL A 66 -5.65 1.36 -6.45
C VAL A 66 -5.89 0.84 -7.88
N ILE A 67 -5.36 -0.33 -8.22
CA ILE A 67 -5.60 -0.98 -9.52
C ILE A 67 -7.08 -1.30 -9.71
N LEU A 68 -7.76 -1.82 -8.67
CA LEU A 68 -9.18 -2.16 -8.74
C LEU A 68 -10.05 -0.92 -8.98
N ILE A 69 -9.80 0.17 -8.26
CA ILE A 69 -10.54 1.43 -8.47
C ILE A 69 -10.34 1.97 -9.88
N LEU A 70 -9.09 1.98 -10.34
CA LEU A 70 -8.74 2.43 -11.69
C LEU A 70 -9.48 1.61 -12.76
N ALA A 71 -9.50 0.28 -12.60
CA ALA A 71 -10.20 -0.62 -13.50
C ALA A 71 -11.71 -0.37 -13.49
N THR A 72 -12.32 -0.16 -12.32
CA THR A 72 -13.75 0.18 -12.23
C THR A 72 -14.06 1.48 -12.98
N ILE A 73 -13.31 2.56 -12.73
CA ILE A 73 -13.59 3.85 -13.39
C ILE A 73 -13.46 3.73 -14.91
N ARG A 74 -12.42 3.05 -15.41
CA ARG A 74 -12.25 2.79 -16.84
C ARG A 74 -13.35 1.89 -17.42
N SER A 75 -13.87 0.94 -16.65
CA SER A 75 -14.99 0.08 -17.08
C SER A 75 -16.30 0.86 -17.26
N ARG A 76 -16.45 2.00 -16.57
CA ARG A 76 -17.57 2.93 -16.73
C ARG A 76 -17.38 3.90 -17.92
N CYS A 77 -16.33 3.72 -18.72
CA CYS A 77 -15.90 4.62 -19.79
C CYS A 77 -15.46 6.02 -19.31
N ASP A 78 -15.17 6.18 -18.02
CA ASP A 78 -14.61 7.41 -17.46
C ASP A 78 -13.08 7.46 -17.59
N ILE A 79 -12.53 8.66 -17.61
CA ILE A 79 -11.09 8.87 -17.75
C ILE A 79 -10.42 8.73 -16.38
N ALA A 80 -9.54 7.75 -16.24
CA ALA A 80 -8.72 7.55 -15.03
C ALA A 80 -7.23 7.41 -15.37
N LEU A 81 -6.42 8.32 -14.83
CA LEU A 81 -4.96 8.35 -15.01
C LEU A 81 -4.25 7.74 -13.80
N ALA A 82 -3.31 6.84 -14.06
CA ALA A 82 -2.55 6.15 -13.03
C ALA A 82 -1.10 6.65 -13.03
N LEU A 83 -0.70 7.34 -11.96
CA LEU A 83 0.65 7.88 -11.80
C LEU A 83 1.34 7.19 -10.63
N ALA A 84 2.59 6.79 -10.85
CA ALA A 84 3.45 6.23 -9.81
C ALA A 84 4.81 6.94 -9.78
N SER A 85 5.35 7.13 -8.58
CA SER A 85 6.68 7.73 -8.39
C SER A 85 7.83 6.78 -8.73
N SER A 86 7.60 5.46 -8.65
CA SER A 86 8.57 4.42 -9.02
C SER A 86 8.18 3.77 -10.34
N GLY A 87 9.15 3.54 -11.23
CA GLY A 87 8.95 2.80 -12.48
C GLY A 87 8.36 1.41 -12.26
N ILE A 88 8.79 0.72 -11.20
CA ILE A 88 8.28 -0.61 -10.83
C ILE A 88 6.81 -0.54 -10.40
N ALA A 89 6.41 0.56 -9.76
CA ALA A 89 5.02 0.79 -9.40
C ALA A 89 4.17 1.20 -10.63
N ALA A 90 4.74 1.94 -11.58
CA ALA A 90 4.06 2.30 -12.83
C ALA A 90 3.76 1.06 -13.68
N THR A 91 4.66 0.08 -13.72
CA THR A 91 4.42 -1.20 -14.45
C THR A 91 3.30 -2.05 -13.86
N LEU A 92 2.93 -1.86 -12.59
CA LEU A 92 1.80 -2.57 -11.98
C LEU A 92 0.46 -1.91 -12.28
N LEU A 93 0.47 -0.66 -12.75
CA LEU A 93 -0.73 0.08 -13.13
C LEU A 93 -0.91 -0.07 -14.64
N ASP A 94 -2.05 -0.60 -15.07
CA ASP A 94 -2.35 -0.68 -16.49
C ASP A 94 -2.42 0.74 -17.10
N GLY A 95 -1.68 1.00 -18.17
CA GLY A 95 -1.49 2.35 -18.71
C GLY A 95 -0.79 3.34 -17.77
N GLY A 96 -0.14 2.84 -16.71
CA GLY A 96 0.60 3.66 -15.76
C GLY A 96 1.76 4.42 -16.42
N ARG A 97 2.03 5.63 -15.94
CA ARG A 97 3.22 6.40 -16.29
C ARG A 97 3.97 6.78 -15.02
N THR A 98 5.30 6.90 -15.15
CA THR A 98 6.05 7.49 -14.06
C THR A 98 5.77 8.99 -14.04
N ALA A 99 5.73 9.60 -12.86
CA ALA A 99 5.55 11.05 -12.74
C ALA A 99 6.63 11.84 -13.51
N HIS A 100 7.79 11.22 -13.75
CA HIS A 100 8.92 11.81 -14.46
C HIS A 100 8.93 11.51 -15.97
N SER A 101 7.90 10.85 -16.51
CA SER A 101 7.78 10.54 -17.94
C SER A 101 6.82 11.48 -18.69
N ALA A 102 6.44 12.61 -18.08
CA ALA A 102 5.64 13.66 -18.70
C ALA A 102 6.51 14.56 -19.59
#